data_AF-A0A1H1NE23-F1
#
_entry.id   AF-A0A1H1NE23-F1
#
_cell.length_a   1.000
_cell.length_b   1.000
_cell.length_c   1.000
_cell.angle_alpha   90.00
_cell.angle_beta   90.00
_cell.angle_gamma   90.00
#
_symmetry.space_group_name_H-M   'P 1'
#
loop_
_entity.id
_entity.type
_entity.pdbx_description
1 polymer ?
#
loop_
_entity_poly.entity_id
_entity_poly.type
_entity_poly.pdbx_seq_one_letter_code
_entity_poly.pdbx_strand_id
1 'polypeptide(L)'
;MRITFLALFIFLFSENDCSNQEVSNTESFSYETFTRGSSTMYTVTPEGIKVKSTGLNAKEDSNSITEEEWESLLNRLKDINASEMSKLKAPSDDRASDRGLHAILSVRKNDTIYKTNSFDHGNPPTEVQPLVEAILRLAENVE
;
A
#
# COMPACT_ATOMS: atom_id res chain seq x y z
N MET A 1 -54.35 -40.93 -6.35
CA MET A 1 -53.35 -41.60 -5.50
C MET A 1 -51.98 -41.06 -5.85
N ARG A 2 -51.36 -40.45 -4.82
CA ARG A 2 -49.93 -40.17 -4.59
C ARG A 2 -49.01 -39.91 -5.79
N ILE A 3 -48.64 -38.64 -5.88
CA ILE A 3 -47.66 -38.01 -6.76
C ILE A 3 -46.24 -38.56 -6.50
N THR A 4 -45.58 -38.81 -7.63
CA THR A 4 -44.17 -39.07 -7.94
C THR A 4 -43.09 -38.77 -6.90
N PHE A 5 -42.18 -39.74 -6.73
CA PHE A 5 -40.83 -39.58 -6.19
C PHE A 5 -40.07 -38.49 -6.98
N LEU A 6 -39.85 -37.32 -6.38
CA LEU A 6 -38.95 -36.30 -6.91
C LEU A 6 -37.53 -36.64 -6.46
N ALA A 7 -36.72 -37.03 -7.43
CA ALA A 7 -35.32 -37.37 -7.24
C ALA A 7 -34.52 -36.14 -6.74
N LEU A 8 -33.71 -36.39 -5.73
CA LEU A 8 -32.56 -35.61 -5.31
C LEU A 8 -31.61 -35.44 -6.52
N PHE A 9 -31.41 -34.21 -7.00
CA PHE A 9 -30.28 -33.87 -7.86
C PHE A 9 -29.72 -32.49 -7.52
N ILE A 10 -28.76 -32.53 -6.59
CA ILE A 10 -27.49 -31.78 -6.58
C ILE A 10 -27.60 -30.28 -6.92
N PHE A 11 -27.61 -29.46 -5.87
CA PHE A 11 -27.12 -28.10 -5.91
C PHE A 11 -25.66 -28.10 -6.38
N LEU A 12 -25.43 -27.79 -7.65
CA LEU A 12 -24.14 -27.28 -8.10
C LEU A 12 -24.19 -25.75 -7.89
N PHE A 13 -23.97 -25.32 -6.66
CA PHE A 13 -23.38 -24.00 -6.46
C PHE A 13 -21.95 -24.12 -6.98
N SER A 14 -21.71 -23.63 -8.19
CA SER A 14 -20.37 -23.25 -8.61
C SER A 14 -19.94 -22.13 -7.68
N GLU A 15 -19.21 -22.48 -6.63
CA GLU A 15 -18.44 -21.53 -5.85
C GLU A 15 -17.51 -20.81 -6.82
N ASN A 16 -17.66 -19.50 -6.87
CA ASN A 16 -16.77 -18.61 -7.60
C ASN A 16 -15.35 -18.87 -7.09
N ASP A 17 -14.46 -19.29 -7.98
CA ASP A 17 -13.03 -19.15 -7.73
C ASP A 17 -12.72 -17.65 -7.79
N CYS A 18 -12.90 -16.99 -6.64
CA CYS A 18 -12.57 -15.59 -6.45
C CYS A 18 -11.51 -15.49 -5.35
N SER A 19 -10.34 -16.06 -5.61
CA SER A 19 -9.15 -15.81 -4.81
C SER A 19 -8.54 -14.42 -5.05
N ASN A 20 -9.33 -13.40 -5.37
CA ASN A 20 -8.84 -12.05 -5.70
C ASN A 20 -9.69 -10.90 -5.13
N GLN A 21 -10.34 -11.11 -3.99
CA GLN A 21 -11.25 -10.10 -3.40
C GLN A 21 -10.62 -9.17 -2.35
N GLU A 22 -9.29 -9.10 -2.22
CA GLU A 22 -8.64 -8.18 -1.25
C GLU A 22 -7.89 -6.99 -1.87
N VAL A 23 -7.68 -6.96 -3.18
CA VAL A 23 -6.96 -5.86 -3.86
C VAL A 23 -7.91 -4.81 -4.42
N SER A 24 -9.15 -5.19 -4.77
CA SER A 24 -10.14 -4.33 -5.44
C SER A 24 -10.62 -3.10 -4.64
N ASN A 25 -10.28 -3.02 -3.35
CA ASN A 25 -10.79 -2.00 -2.42
C ASN A 25 -9.70 -1.02 -1.98
N THR A 26 -8.53 -1.05 -2.60
CA THR A 26 -7.42 -0.15 -2.26
C THR A 26 -7.71 1.23 -2.84
N GLU A 27 -7.86 2.22 -1.97
CA GLU A 27 -8.17 3.60 -2.36
C GLU A 27 -6.89 4.42 -2.56
N SER A 28 -5.87 4.19 -1.73
CA SER A 28 -4.62 4.93 -1.83
C SER A 28 -3.45 4.24 -1.12
N PHE A 29 -2.25 4.63 -1.52
CA PHE A 29 -1.01 4.35 -0.82
C PHE A 29 -0.46 5.65 -0.25
N SER A 30 0.13 5.60 0.95
CA SER A 30 0.95 6.69 1.42
C SER A 30 2.28 6.21 1.96
N TYR A 31 3.34 6.94 1.61
CA TYR A 31 4.67 6.77 2.17
C TYR A 31 5.04 8.08 2.84
N GLU A 32 5.41 8.03 4.11
CA GLU A 32 5.84 9.20 4.87
C GLU A 32 7.29 9.02 5.25
N THR A 33 8.12 10.03 5.00
CA THR A 33 9.46 10.13 5.54
C THR A 33 9.53 11.32 6.49
N PHE A 34 10.22 11.20 7.62
CA PHE A 34 10.25 12.29 8.60
C PHE A 34 11.45 12.26 9.53
N THR A 35 11.82 13.46 9.98
CA THR A 35 12.72 13.74 11.09
C THR A 35 11.96 14.46 12.20
N ARG A 36 12.66 14.98 13.22
CA ARG A 36 12.04 15.83 14.25
C ARG A 36 11.55 17.20 13.75
N GLY A 37 12.07 17.69 12.61
CA GLY A 37 11.83 19.06 12.14
C GLY A 37 11.17 19.18 10.76
N SER A 38 11.04 18.08 10.03
CA SER A 38 10.47 18.05 8.67
C SER A 38 9.93 16.67 8.32
N SER A 39 9.03 16.63 7.34
CA SER A 39 8.49 15.41 6.75
C SER A 39 8.23 15.59 5.25
N THR A 40 8.19 14.47 4.54
CA THR A 40 7.70 14.38 3.16
C THR A 40 6.66 13.27 3.08
N MET A 41 5.47 13.59 2.58
CA MET A 41 4.36 12.67 2.37
C MET A 41 4.16 12.44 0.88
N TYR A 42 4.26 11.20 0.45
CA TYR A 42 3.94 10.72 -0.89
C TYR A 42 2.56 10.06 -0.82
N THR A 43 1.57 10.60 -1.52
CA THR A 43 0.21 10.04 -1.58
C THR A 43 -0.11 9.64 -3.00
N VAL A 44 -0.45 8.36 -3.22
CA VAL A 44 -0.78 7.82 -4.54
C VAL A 44 -2.23 7.36 -4.55
N THR A 45 -2.99 7.84 -5.52
CA THR A 45 -4.36 7.42 -5.85
C THR A 45 -4.41 6.98 -7.32
N PRO A 46 -5.52 6.39 -7.82
CA PRO A 46 -5.63 6.05 -9.24
C PRO A 46 -5.40 7.25 -10.18
N GLU A 47 -5.69 8.48 -9.72
CA GLU A 47 -5.57 9.69 -10.52
C GLU A 47 -4.14 10.22 -10.60
N GLY A 48 -3.30 9.94 -9.61
CA GLY A 48 -1.96 10.51 -9.56
C GLY A 48 -1.21 10.33 -8.25
N ILE A 49 0.00 10.87 -8.24
CA ILE A 49 0.86 10.99 -7.08
C ILE A 49 0.98 12.46 -6.66
N LYS A 50 0.88 12.70 -5.36
CA LYS A 50 1.13 13.99 -4.72
C LYS A 50 2.29 13.85 -3.73
N VAL A 51 3.25 14.77 -3.79
CA VAL A 51 4.39 14.84 -2.88
C VAL A 51 4.33 16.16 -2.12
N LYS A 52 4.21 16.07 -0.80
CA LYS A 52 4.12 17.24 0.07
C LYS A 52 5.23 17.21 1.11
N SER A 53 6.10 18.21 1.10
CA SER A 53 7.18 18.39 2.07
C SER A 53 6.86 19.51 3.06
N THR A 54 7.36 19.37 4.29
CA THR A 54 7.29 20.38 5.36
C THR A 54 8.69 20.81 5.80
N GLY A 55 8.77 21.87 6.61
CA GLY A 55 10.04 22.44 7.09
C GLY A 55 10.57 23.55 6.18
N LEU A 56 11.89 23.75 6.18
CA LEU A 56 12.53 24.87 5.46
C LEU A 56 12.33 24.84 3.94
N ASN A 57 12.19 23.63 3.37
CA ASN A 57 11.98 23.42 1.94
C ASN A 57 10.55 22.91 1.66
N ALA A 58 9.56 23.48 2.36
CA ALA A 58 8.16 23.11 2.17
C ALA A 58 7.72 23.34 0.73
N LYS A 59 7.18 22.30 0.11
CA LYS A 59 6.70 22.30 -1.27
C LYS A 59 5.59 21.27 -1.43
N GLU A 60 4.75 21.45 -2.45
CA GLU A 60 3.70 20.50 -2.80
C GLU A 60 3.63 20.41 -4.32
N ASP A 61 3.94 19.23 -4.84
CA ASP A 61 4.02 18.94 -6.26
C ASP A 61 3.17 17.68 -6.55
N SER A 62 2.68 17.52 -7.77
CA SER A 62 1.86 16.37 -8.14
C SER A 62 1.93 16.06 -9.62
N ASN A 63 1.83 14.79 -9.97
CA ASN A 63 1.68 14.33 -11.35
C ASN A 63 0.62 13.24 -11.47
N SER A 64 0.03 13.15 -12.67
CA SER A 64 -0.84 12.02 -13.03
C SER A 64 -0.03 10.75 -13.16
N ILE A 65 -0.65 9.61 -12.86
CA ILE A 65 -0.10 8.29 -13.15
C ILE A 65 -0.96 7.58 -14.20
N THR A 66 -0.40 6.59 -14.87
CA THR A 66 -1.17 5.75 -15.79
C THR A 66 -1.90 4.63 -15.06
N GLU A 67 -2.88 4.02 -15.72
CA GLU A 67 -3.57 2.84 -15.20
C GLU A 67 -2.59 1.67 -14.98
N GLU A 68 -1.61 1.50 -15.88
CA GLU A 68 -0.57 0.46 -15.74
C GLU A 68 0.33 0.70 -14.52
N GLU A 69 0.64 1.95 -14.20
CA GLU A 69 1.41 2.31 -13.02
C GLU A 69 0.62 2.03 -11.74
N TRP A 70 -0.67 2.36 -11.72
CA TRP A 70 -1.57 2.03 -10.61
C TRP A 70 -1.70 0.51 -10.41
N GLU A 71 -1.95 -0.24 -11.49
CA GLU A 71 -2.04 -1.70 -11.45
C GLU A 71 -0.72 -2.35 -11.00
N SER A 72 0.43 -1.78 -11.35
CA SER A 72 1.74 -2.24 -10.85
C SER A 72 1.83 -2.15 -9.33
N LEU A 73 1.32 -1.07 -8.72
CA LEU A 73 1.26 -0.93 -7.25
C LEU A 73 0.31 -1.96 -6.63
N LEU A 74 -0.88 -2.13 -7.20
CA LEU A 74 -1.86 -3.11 -6.76
C LEU A 74 -1.32 -4.54 -6.82
N ASN A 75 -0.57 -4.88 -7.87
CA ASN A 75 0.06 -6.19 -8.01
C ASN A 75 1.10 -6.44 -6.92
N ARG A 76 1.93 -5.45 -6.58
CA ARG A 76 2.91 -5.57 -5.49
C ARG A 76 2.24 -5.70 -4.13
N LEU A 77 1.06 -5.11 -3.95
CA LEU A 77 0.28 -5.25 -2.73
C LEU A 77 -0.28 -6.67 -2.52
N LYS A 78 -0.48 -7.47 -3.59
CA LYS A 78 -1.00 -8.85 -3.49
C LYS A 78 -0.13 -9.75 -2.61
N ASP A 79 1.18 -9.51 -2.63
CA ASP A 79 2.16 -10.30 -1.87
C ASP A 79 2.30 -9.81 -0.41
N ILE A 80 1.59 -8.73 -0.02
CA ILE A 80 1.67 -8.11 1.29
C ILE A 80 0.39 -8.38 2.07
N ASN A 81 0.49 -9.03 3.23
CA ASN A 81 -0.62 -9.12 4.17
C ASN A 81 -0.79 -7.77 4.89
N ALA A 82 -1.75 -6.96 4.43
CA ALA A 82 -2.03 -5.63 4.97
C ALA A 82 -2.30 -5.65 6.50
N SER A 83 -3.03 -6.66 6.99
CA SER A 83 -3.38 -6.77 8.41
C SER A 83 -2.16 -7.00 9.32
N GLU A 84 -1.07 -7.53 8.76
CA GLU A 84 0.16 -7.87 9.47
C GLU A 84 1.27 -6.82 9.27
N MET A 85 1.03 -5.76 8.48
CA MET A 85 2.02 -4.71 8.22
C MET A 85 2.57 -4.08 9.51
N SER A 86 1.72 -3.93 10.53
CA SER A 86 2.09 -3.38 11.84
C SER A 86 3.01 -4.30 12.66
N LYS A 87 3.22 -5.54 12.22
CA LYS A 87 4.10 -6.52 12.88
C LYS A 87 5.42 -6.74 12.15
N LEU A 88 5.57 -6.15 10.95
CA LEU A 88 6.81 -6.21 10.19
C LEU A 88 7.96 -5.59 10.98
N LYS A 89 9.11 -6.27 10.97
CA LYS A 89 10.31 -5.82 11.68
C LYS A 89 11.16 -4.97 10.74
N ALA A 90 11.61 -3.82 11.23
CA ALA A 90 12.60 -3.03 10.52
C ALA A 90 13.92 -3.83 10.41
N PRO A 91 14.61 -3.82 9.25
CA PRO A 91 15.88 -4.53 9.09
C PRO A 91 17.03 -3.93 9.93
N SER A 92 16.93 -2.64 10.28
CA SER A 92 17.89 -1.91 11.11
C SER A 92 17.17 -0.88 12.01
N ASP A 93 17.95 -0.16 12.82
CA ASP A 93 17.46 0.92 13.68
C ASP A 93 18.33 2.20 13.52
N ASP A 94 18.84 2.43 12.31
CA ASP A 94 19.70 3.58 12.00
C ASP A 94 18.98 4.92 12.21
N ARG A 95 17.65 4.91 12.15
CA ARG A 95 16.76 6.03 12.51
C ARG A 95 16.93 6.50 13.95
N ALA A 96 17.45 5.66 14.85
CA ALA A 96 17.73 6.05 16.24
C ALA A 96 18.97 6.97 16.37
N SER A 97 19.79 7.09 15.32
CA SER A 97 20.90 8.03 15.27
C SER A 97 20.44 9.45 14.94
N ASP A 98 21.24 10.46 15.29
CA ASP A 98 20.92 11.88 15.05
C ASP A 98 20.74 12.25 13.57
N ARG A 99 21.21 11.39 12.65
CA ARG A 99 21.08 11.56 11.19
C ARG A 99 19.95 10.74 10.58
N GLY A 100 19.24 9.98 11.40
CA GLY A 100 18.30 8.96 10.98
C GLY A 100 16.99 9.53 10.43
N LEU A 101 16.63 9.15 9.20
CA LEU A 101 15.33 9.49 8.60
C LEU A 101 14.37 8.31 8.80
N HIS A 102 13.24 8.56 9.45
CA HIS A 102 12.19 7.56 9.64
C HIS A 102 11.33 7.44 8.38
N ALA A 103 10.73 6.27 8.19
CA ALA A 103 9.73 6.03 7.17
C ALA A 103 8.55 5.20 7.70
N ILE A 104 7.34 5.47 7.19
CA ILE A 104 6.12 4.69 7.42
C ILE A 104 5.43 4.47 6.07
N LEU A 105 5.05 3.23 5.78
CA LEU A 105 4.17 2.91 4.66
C LEU A 105 2.75 2.67 5.19
N SER A 106 1.75 3.26 4.53
CA SER A 106 0.34 3.00 4.78
C SER A 106 -0.43 2.65 3.50
N VAL A 107 -1.44 1.79 3.66
CA VAL A 107 -2.36 1.37 2.61
C VAL A 107 -3.77 1.63 3.10
N ARG A 108 -4.54 2.43 2.37
CA ARG A 108 -5.96 2.67 2.64
C ARG A 108 -6.79 1.69 1.84
N LYS A 109 -7.56 0.83 2.54
CA LYS A 109 -8.57 -0.03 1.94
C LYS A 109 -9.92 0.26 2.57
N ASN A 110 -10.88 0.75 1.78
CA ASN A 110 -12.16 1.26 2.29
C ASN A 110 -11.92 2.25 3.47
N ASP A 111 -12.59 2.02 4.60
CA ASP A 111 -12.46 2.83 5.82
C ASP A 111 -11.25 2.50 6.70
N THR A 112 -10.41 1.53 6.32
CA THR A 112 -9.28 1.08 7.14
C THR A 112 -7.94 1.50 6.56
N ILE A 113 -7.06 2.01 7.43
CA ILE A 113 -5.67 2.32 7.09
C ILE A 113 -4.76 1.30 7.78
N TYR A 114 -4.08 0.50 6.99
CA TYR A 114 -3.04 -0.43 7.43
C TYR A 114 -1.70 0.27 7.33
N LYS A 115 -0.86 0.17 8.37
CA LYS A 115 0.45 0.83 8.39
C LYS A 115 1.54 -0.06 8.95
N THR A 116 2.76 0.16 8.51
CA THR A 116 3.95 -0.42 9.12
C THR A 116 4.27 0.26 10.45
N ASN A 117 5.12 -0.40 11.26
CA ASN A 117 5.93 0.36 12.21
C ASN A 117 6.89 1.29 11.47
N SER A 118 7.44 2.28 12.16
CA SER A 118 8.50 3.09 11.56
C SER A 118 9.74 2.24 11.30
N PHE A 119 10.34 2.46 10.14
CA PHE A 119 11.59 1.83 9.73
C PHE A 119 12.56 2.88 9.20
N ASP A 120 13.78 2.48 8.86
CA ASP A 120 14.79 3.40 8.33
C ASP A 120 14.48 3.71 6.87
N HIS A 121 14.37 4.98 6.52
CA HIS A 121 14.21 5.35 5.12
C HIS A 121 15.38 4.80 4.29
N GLY A 122 15.07 4.15 3.17
CA GLY A 122 16.05 3.46 2.31
C GLY A 122 16.35 2.02 2.73
N ASN A 123 15.82 1.54 3.86
CA ASN A 123 15.94 0.15 4.31
C ASN A 123 14.59 -0.39 4.83
N PRO A 124 13.56 -0.52 3.96
CA PRO A 124 12.24 -1.04 4.35
C PRO A 124 12.27 -2.54 4.72
N PRO A 125 11.29 -3.04 5.51
CA PRO A 125 11.08 -4.48 5.64
C PRO A 125 10.94 -5.16 4.28
N THR A 126 11.56 -6.32 4.12
CA THR A 126 11.66 -7.03 2.82
C THR A 126 10.32 -7.26 2.16
N GLU A 127 9.27 -7.51 2.95
CA GLU A 127 7.92 -7.77 2.48
C GLU A 127 7.30 -6.56 1.78
N VAL A 128 7.59 -5.34 2.23
CA VAL A 128 7.00 -4.10 1.66
C VAL A 128 7.95 -3.37 0.72
N GLN A 129 9.22 -3.78 0.66
CA GLN A 129 10.26 -3.17 -0.17
C GLN A 129 9.81 -2.96 -1.63
N PRO A 130 9.25 -3.96 -2.33
CA PRO A 130 8.87 -3.79 -3.74
C PRO A 130 7.82 -2.69 -3.96
N LEU A 131 6.91 -2.49 -3.00
CA LEU A 131 5.87 -1.46 -3.07
C LEU A 131 6.44 -0.07 -2.76
N VAL A 132 7.30 0.04 -1.74
CA VAL A 132 7.98 1.30 -1.39
C VAL A 132 8.81 1.83 -2.56
N GLU A 133 9.59 0.97 -3.20
CA GLU A 133 10.42 1.35 -4.36
C GLU A 133 9.56 1.84 -5.54
N ALA A 134 8.42 1.20 -5.78
CA ALA A 134 7.51 1.61 -6.84
C ALA A 134 6.87 2.99 -6.58
N ILE A 135 6.45 3.27 -5.34
CA ILE A 135 5.93 4.60 -4.96
C ILE A 135 7.01 5.67 -5.13
N LEU A 136 8.23 5.40 -4.68
CA LEU A 136 9.33 6.37 -4.80
C LEU A 136 9.71 6.64 -6.25
N ARG A 137 9.69 5.62 -7.11
CA ARG A 137 9.96 5.78 -8.54
C ARG A 137 8.90 6.64 -9.24
N LEU A 138 7.63 6.54 -8.85
CA LEU A 138 6.60 7.46 -9.34
C LEU A 138 6.89 8.90 -8.93
N ALA A 139 7.43 9.09 -7.72
CA ALA A 139 7.75 10.40 -7.18
C ALA A 139 8.97 11.08 -7.85
N GLU A 140 9.90 10.30 -8.43
CA GLU A 140 11.06 10.84 -9.17
C GLU A 140 10.64 11.70 -10.36
N ASN A 141 9.46 11.43 -10.93
CA ASN A 141 8.94 12.17 -12.07
C ASN A 141 8.10 13.38 -11.66
N VAL A 142 7.91 13.65 -10.36
CA VAL A 142 7.12 14.79 -9.87
C VAL A 142 7.98 16.05 -9.89
N GLU A 143 7.59 17.02 -10.73
CA GLU A 143 8.30 18.30 -10.93
C GLU A 143 7.71 19.44 -10.10
#